data_AF-A0A852TNF2-F1
#
_entry.id   AF-A0A852TNF2-F1
#
_cell.length_a   1.000
_cell.length_b   1.000
_cell.length_c   1.000
_cell.angle_alpha   90.00
_cell.angle_beta   90.00
_cell.angle_gamma   90.00
#
_symmetry.space_group_name_H-M   'P 1'
#
loop_
_entity.id
_entity.type
_entity.pdbx_description
1 polymer ?
#
loop_
_entity_poly.entity_id
_entity_poly.type
_entity_poly.pdbx_seq_one_letter_code
_entity_poly.pdbx_strand_id
1 'polypeptide(L)'
;MKTHIVFGESGGSSLRLALKDHQTNENIVVVVDDLMWGPIGNILLETVQEERIKWWEQVLNEEDKSDSIAYLRNTYKRLSDWTIALTGNESFLFWVGDSPTEYTGLMFLLANIPKSIPVSIIMVFPAYYKRYGRFKPLSAGEIIPEKSSILLKMQNPFLHGLEKDT
;
A
#
# COMPACT_ATOMS: atom_id res chain seq x y z
N MET A 1 3.87 -16.62 0.45
CA MET A 1 4.75 -15.42 0.40
C MET A 1 3.95 -14.20 0.84
N LYS A 2 4.47 -13.35 1.74
CA LYS A 2 3.73 -12.18 2.21
C LYS A 2 3.95 -10.99 1.28
N THR A 3 2.87 -10.30 0.92
CA THR A 3 2.88 -9.06 0.16
C THR A 3 2.32 -7.94 1.02
N HIS A 4 3.09 -6.88 1.16
CA HIS A 4 2.70 -5.67 1.85
C HIS A 4 2.05 -4.73 0.85
N ILE A 5 0.86 -4.25 1.17
CA ILE A 5 0.09 -3.37 0.31
C ILE A 5 0.01 -2.02 1.00
N VAL A 6 0.38 -0.97 0.27
CA VAL A 6 0.36 0.42 0.75
C VAL A 6 -0.22 1.33 -0.33
N PHE A 7 -0.73 2.47 0.10
CA PHE A 7 -1.39 3.45 -0.74
C PHE A 7 -0.55 4.73 -0.77
N GLY A 8 0.00 5.07 -1.93
CA GLY A 8 0.93 6.18 -2.13
C GLY A 8 2.42 5.81 -1.98
N GLU A 9 3.27 6.50 -2.75
CA GLU A 9 4.70 6.22 -2.86
C GLU A 9 5.50 6.44 -1.58
N SER A 10 5.12 7.43 -0.77
CA SER A 10 5.81 7.70 0.50
C SER A 10 5.75 6.50 1.44
N GLY A 11 4.55 5.89 1.56
CA GLY A 11 4.37 4.65 2.33
C GLY A 11 5.16 3.49 1.74
N GLY A 12 5.17 3.35 0.40
CA GLY A 12 5.96 2.33 -0.31
C GLY A 12 7.45 2.43 -0.06
N SER A 13 8.00 3.64 -0.15
CA SER A 13 9.42 3.90 0.06
C SER A 13 9.83 3.68 1.51
N SER A 14 9.03 4.21 2.45
CA SER A 14 9.28 4.02 3.89
C SER A 14 9.27 2.54 4.28
N LEU A 15 8.28 1.80 3.78
CA LEU A 15 8.17 0.38 4.07
C LEU A 15 9.26 -0.45 3.39
N ARG A 16 9.71 -0.07 2.19
CA ARG A 16 10.82 -0.74 1.50
C ARG A 16 12.12 -0.64 2.29
N LEU A 17 12.40 0.52 2.86
CA LEU A 17 13.54 0.71 3.75
C LEU A 17 13.38 -0.16 5.00
N ALA A 18 12.20 -0.15 5.63
CA ALA A 18 11.92 -0.98 6.79
C ALA A 18 12.14 -2.48 6.52
N LEU A 19 11.61 -3.04 5.42
CA LEU A 19 11.77 -4.46 5.08
C LEU A 19 13.21 -4.84 4.74
N LYS A 20 13.96 -3.94 4.09
CA LYS A 20 15.37 -4.16 3.75
C LYS A 20 16.20 -4.39 5.01
N ASP A 21 15.94 -3.63 6.07
CA ASP A 21 16.67 -3.74 7.34
C ASP A 21 16.42 -5.07 8.06
N HIS A 22 15.28 -5.74 7.81
CA HIS A 22 14.96 -7.06 8.40
C HIS A 22 15.30 -8.25 7.48
N GLN A 23 15.93 -8.02 6.33
CA GLN A 23 16.32 -9.06 5.37
C GLN A 23 15.18 -10.01 4.98
N THR A 24 13.94 -9.52 4.99
CA THR A 24 12.76 -10.31 4.63
C THR A 24 12.62 -10.36 3.11
N ASN A 25 12.41 -11.55 2.54
CA ASN A 25 12.07 -11.71 1.11
C ASN A 25 10.55 -11.49 0.86
N GLU A 26 9.99 -10.43 1.46
CA GLU A 26 8.58 -10.06 1.36
C GLU A 26 8.39 -9.01 0.26
N ASN A 27 7.25 -9.07 -0.44
CA ASN A 27 6.95 -8.17 -1.56
C ASN A 27 6.27 -6.89 -1.09
N ILE A 28 6.43 -5.80 -1.85
CA ILE A 28 5.68 -4.55 -1.66
C ILE A 28 4.94 -4.23 -2.95
N VAL A 29 3.64 -3.96 -2.81
CA VAL A 29 2.78 -3.40 -3.86
C VAL A 29 2.31 -2.03 -3.40
N VAL A 30 2.54 -1.04 -4.26
CA VAL A 30 2.12 0.34 -4.02
C VAL A 30 0.98 0.66 -4.97
N VAL A 31 -0.19 1.00 -4.43
CA VAL A 31 -1.29 1.57 -5.20
C VAL A 31 -1.12 3.09 -5.14
N VAL A 32 -0.75 3.68 -6.27
CA VAL A 32 -0.32 5.08 -6.33
C VAL A 32 -1.48 6.03 -6.64
N ASP A 33 -2.42 5.57 -7.46
CA ASP A 33 -3.56 6.37 -7.88
C ASP A 33 -4.49 6.71 -6.71
N ASP A 34 -4.97 7.96 -6.66
CA ASP A 34 -5.97 8.37 -5.69
C ASP A 34 -7.37 8.01 -6.20
N LEU A 35 -7.84 6.84 -5.76
CA LEU A 35 -9.15 6.30 -6.12
C LEU A 35 -10.33 7.05 -5.50
N MET A 36 -10.09 8.02 -4.60
CA MET A 36 -11.13 8.91 -4.09
C MET A 36 -11.63 9.87 -5.18
N TRP A 37 -10.81 10.15 -6.20
CA TRP A 37 -11.12 11.09 -7.25
C TRP A 37 -11.35 10.42 -8.61
N GLY A 38 -12.14 11.08 -9.44
CA GLY A 38 -12.37 10.67 -10.82
C GLY A 38 -13.30 9.46 -10.98
N PRO A 39 -13.31 8.84 -12.17
CA PRO A 39 -14.17 7.70 -12.47
C PRO A 39 -13.91 6.51 -11.53
N ILE A 40 -14.97 6.04 -10.86
CA ILE A 40 -14.91 4.86 -9.99
C ILE A 40 -15.11 3.60 -10.85
N GLY A 41 -14.23 2.62 -10.69
CA GLY A 41 -14.36 1.35 -11.40
C GLY A 41 -13.27 0.36 -11.00
N ASN A 42 -13.26 -0.79 -11.67
CA ASN A 42 -12.21 -1.78 -11.45
C ASN A 42 -10.93 -1.36 -12.20
N ILE A 43 -9.98 -0.69 -11.52
CA ILE A 43 -8.72 -0.26 -12.16
C ILE A 43 -7.77 -1.42 -12.53
N LEU A 44 -8.16 -2.68 -12.31
CA LEU A 44 -7.47 -3.84 -12.91
C LEU A 44 -7.92 -4.10 -14.36
N LEU A 45 -8.97 -3.42 -14.84
CA LEU A 45 -9.42 -3.47 -16.22
C LEU A 45 -8.80 -2.32 -17.01
N GLU A 46 -8.19 -2.64 -18.14
CA GLU A 46 -7.55 -1.66 -19.04
C GLU A 46 -8.53 -0.55 -19.47
N THR A 47 -9.81 -0.89 -19.72
CA THR A 47 -10.82 0.10 -20.10
C THR A 47 -11.03 1.17 -19.02
N VAL A 48 -11.06 0.77 -17.75
CA VAL A 48 -11.21 1.69 -16.62
C VAL A 48 -9.91 2.48 -16.40
N GLN A 49 -8.75 1.86 -16.59
CA GLN A 49 -7.46 2.56 -16.53
C GLN A 49 -7.43 3.71 -17.55
N GLU A 50 -7.84 3.47 -18.80
CA GLU A 50 -7.88 4.51 -19.83
C GLU A 50 -8.88 5.62 -19.53
N GLU A 51 -10.04 5.32 -18.95
CA GLU A 51 -10.98 6.34 -18.49
C GLU A 51 -10.37 7.25 -17.42
N ARG A 52 -9.64 6.66 -16.47
CA ARG A 52 -8.96 7.40 -15.43
C ARG A 52 -7.77 8.20 -15.94
N ILE A 53 -6.98 7.65 -16.88
CA ILE A 53 -5.90 8.42 -17.53
C ILE A 53 -6.47 9.66 -18.21
N LYS A 54 -7.53 9.51 -19.00
CA LYS A 54 -8.19 10.65 -19.67
C LYS A 54 -8.71 11.69 -18.67
N TRP A 55 -9.23 11.23 -17.53
CA TRP A 55 -9.66 12.14 -16.47
C TRP A 55 -8.48 12.90 -15.85
N TRP A 56 -7.38 12.22 -15.52
CA TRP A 56 -6.17 12.87 -15.00
C TRP A 56 -5.55 13.84 -16.02
N GLU A 57 -5.56 13.52 -17.31
CA GLU A 57 -5.13 14.43 -18.39
C GLU A 57 -5.95 15.73 -18.45
N GLN A 58 -7.20 15.72 -17.99
CA GLN A 58 -8.07 16.90 -17.94
C GLN A 58 -7.86 17.74 -16.68
N VAL A 59 -7.47 17.12 -15.57
CA VAL A 59 -7.37 17.77 -14.25
C VAL A 59 -5.96 18.28 -13.96
N LEU A 60 -4.93 17.60 -14.46
CA LEU A 60 -3.55 18.00 -14.28
C LEU A 60 -3.21 19.22 -15.16
N ASN A 61 -2.40 20.12 -14.60
CA ASN A 61 -1.80 21.21 -15.36
C ASN A 61 -0.77 20.67 -16.38
N GLU A 62 -0.37 21.48 -17.36
CA GLU A 62 0.55 21.04 -18.42
C GLU A 62 1.94 20.64 -17.92
N GLU A 63 2.41 21.23 -16.81
CA GLU A 63 3.71 20.93 -16.20
C GLU A 63 3.71 19.51 -15.59
N ASP A 64 2.65 19.16 -14.87
CA ASP A 64 2.53 17.88 -14.18
C ASP A 64 2.11 16.73 -15.12
N LYS A 65 1.46 17.05 -16.25
CA LYS A 65 0.78 16.07 -17.10
C LYS A 65 1.71 15.01 -17.68
N SER A 66 2.84 15.40 -18.27
CA SER A 66 3.69 14.45 -19.00
C SER A 66 4.23 13.36 -18.07
N ASP A 67 4.85 13.76 -16.97
CA ASP A 67 5.48 12.85 -16.02
C ASP A 67 4.44 12.05 -15.25
N SER A 68 3.37 12.70 -14.77
CA SER A 68 2.34 12.04 -13.96
C SER A 68 1.56 10.99 -14.74
N ILE A 69 1.21 11.27 -16.01
CA ILE A 69 0.45 10.32 -16.83
C ILE A 69 1.31 9.11 -17.22
N ALA A 70 2.55 9.34 -17.65
CA ALA A 70 3.46 8.24 -17.98
C ALA A 70 3.72 7.34 -16.76
N TYR A 71 3.92 7.97 -15.61
CA TYR A 71 4.12 7.28 -14.35
C TYR A 71 2.86 6.50 -13.92
N LEU A 72 1.68 7.10 -13.98
CA LEU A 72 0.40 6.44 -13.64
C LEU A 72 0.10 5.24 -14.56
N ARG A 73 0.38 5.34 -15.86
CA ARG A 73 0.26 4.19 -16.78
C ARG A 73 1.16 3.03 -16.37
N ASN A 74 2.40 3.33 -15.97
CA ASN A 74 3.33 2.31 -15.51
C ASN A 74 2.89 1.67 -14.18
N THR A 75 2.31 2.44 -13.25
CA THR A 75 1.81 1.89 -11.98
C THR A 75 0.58 1.00 -12.20
N TYR A 76 -0.34 1.37 -13.08
CA TYR A 76 -1.46 0.51 -13.49
C TYR A 76 -0.99 -0.80 -14.12
N LYS A 77 -0.01 -0.73 -15.02
CA LYS A 77 0.59 -1.92 -15.62
C LYS A 77 1.17 -2.86 -14.55
N ARG A 78 1.97 -2.32 -13.63
CA ARG A 78 2.57 -3.10 -12.53
C ARG A 78 1.52 -3.73 -11.62
N LEU A 79 0.45 -2.98 -11.31
CA LEU A 79 -0.65 -3.49 -10.49
C LEU A 79 -1.37 -4.64 -11.20
N SER A 80 -1.63 -4.50 -12.49
CA SER A 80 -2.29 -5.53 -13.32
C SER A 80 -1.42 -6.78 -13.47
N ASP A 81 -0.12 -6.61 -13.76
CA ASP A 81 0.82 -7.71 -13.86
C ASP A 81 0.91 -8.47 -12.52
N TRP A 82 0.92 -7.75 -11.39
CA TRP A 82 0.92 -8.35 -10.07
C TRP A 82 -0.36 -9.16 -9.79
N THR A 83 -1.54 -8.62 -10.11
CA THR A 83 -2.80 -9.34 -9.86
C THR A 83 -2.95 -10.58 -10.74
N ILE A 84 -2.49 -10.54 -11.99
CA ILE A 84 -2.45 -11.70 -12.90
C ILE A 84 -1.51 -12.79 -12.37
N ALA A 85 -0.41 -12.41 -11.73
CA ALA A 85 0.60 -13.33 -11.21
C ALA A 85 0.22 -14.03 -9.89
N LEU A 86 -0.92 -13.69 -9.28
CA LEU A 86 -1.35 -14.30 -8.01
C LEU A 86 -1.66 -15.79 -8.18
N THR A 87 -1.07 -16.60 -7.30
CA THR A 87 -1.20 -18.06 -7.31
C THR A 87 -2.16 -18.61 -6.27
N GLY A 88 -2.53 -17.80 -5.27
CA GLY A 88 -3.31 -18.20 -4.10
C GLY A 88 -2.46 -18.63 -2.91
N ASN A 89 -1.13 -18.78 -3.08
CA ASN A 89 -0.17 -19.11 -2.01
C ASN A 89 0.38 -17.86 -1.29
N GLU A 90 -0.14 -16.68 -1.64
CA GLU A 90 0.22 -15.41 -1.03
C GLU A 90 -0.59 -15.13 0.24
N SER A 91 -0.13 -14.16 1.02
CA SER A 91 -0.91 -13.54 2.08
C SER A 91 -0.69 -12.03 2.03
N PHE A 92 -1.73 -11.24 2.24
CA PHE A 92 -1.64 -9.78 2.12
C PHE A 92 -1.69 -9.09 3.47
N LEU A 93 -0.81 -8.09 3.63
CA LEU A 93 -0.78 -7.20 4.79
C LEU A 93 -0.96 -5.76 4.31
N PHE A 94 -2.14 -5.21 4.53
CA PHE A 94 -2.45 -3.83 4.17
C PHE A 94 -1.98 -2.87 5.27
N TRP A 95 -1.34 -1.77 4.88
CA TRP A 95 -1.03 -0.65 5.77
C TRP A 95 -1.97 0.49 5.44
N VAL A 96 -2.82 0.83 6.40
CA VAL A 96 -3.95 1.75 6.18
C VAL A 96 -3.97 2.77 7.30
N GLY A 97 -3.70 4.01 6.94
CA GLY A 97 -3.86 5.20 7.74
C GLY A 97 -5.32 5.64 7.84
N ASP A 98 -5.56 6.63 8.70
CA ASP A 98 -6.88 7.21 8.91
C ASP A 98 -7.17 8.29 7.86
N SER A 99 -7.15 7.92 6.57
CA SER A 99 -7.43 8.81 5.46
C SER A 99 -8.39 8.19 4.43
N PRO A 100 -9.31 8.97 3.85
CA PRO A 100 -10.25 8.47 2.84
C PRO A 100 -9.55 7.86 1.61
N THR A 101 -8.42 8.41 1.18
CA THR A 101 -7.63 7.92 0.05
C THR A 101 -7.17 6.47 0.28
N GLU A 102 -6.53 6.19 1.42
CA GLU A 102 -6.04 4.83 1.70
C GLU A 102 -7.19 3.84 1.98
N TYR A 103 -8.27 4.28 2.64
CA TYR A 103 -9.46 3.44 2.83
C TYR A 103 -10.15 3.09 1.50
N THR A 104 -10.24 4.05 0.58
CA THR A 104 -10.83 3.80 -0.76
C THR A 104 -9.99 2.80 -1.53
N GLY A 105 -8.66 2.95 -1.48
CA GLY A 105 -7.72 1.97 -2.03
C GLY A 105 -7.86 0.57 -1.42
N LEU A 106 -7.99 0.48 -0.10
CA LEU A 106 -8.23 -0.79 0.61
C LEU A 106 -9.51 -1.44 0.11
N MET A 107 -10.63 -0.71 0.12
CA MET A 107 -11.93 -1.25 -0.29
C MET A 107 -11.92 -1.69 -1.75
N PHE A 108 -11.30 -0.91 -2.63
CA PHE A 108 -11.10 -1.26 -4.03
C PHE A 108 -10.37 -2.59 -4.18
N LEU A 109 -9.20 -2.76 -3.54
CA LEU A 109 -8.44 -3.99 -3.67
C LEU A 109 -9.19 -5.17 -3.07
N LEU A 110 -9.74 -5.02 -1.86
CA LEU A 110 -10.54 -6.08 -1.22
C LEU A 110 -11.70 -6.52 -2.10
N ALA A 111 -12.34 -5.61 -2.84
CA ALA A 111 -13.43 -5.94 -3.75
C ALA A 111 -12.96 -6.79 -4.94
N ASN A 112 -11.75 -6.55 -5.46
CA ASN A 112 -11.30 -7.07 -6.76
C ASN A 112 -10.22 -8.19 -6.70
N ILE A 113 -9.59 -8.45 -5.55
CA ILE A 113 -8.65 -9.57 -5.38
C ILE A 113 -9.36 -10.90 -5.05
N PRO A 114 -8.73 -12.06 -5.30
CA PRO A 114 -9.27 -13.37 -4.93
C PRO A 114 -9.56 -13.47 -3.42
N LYS A 115 -10.79 -13.90 -3.07
CA LYS A 115 -11.24 -14.00 -1.66
C LYS A 115 -10.58 -15.14 -0.87
N SER A 116 -9.94 -16.06 -1.56
CA SER A 116 -9.21 -17.18 -0.95
C SER A 116 -7.87 -16.76 -0.34
N ILE A 117 -7.32 -15.60 -0.72
CA ILE A 117 -6.03 -15.11 -0.22
C ILE A 117 -6.23 -14.54 1.19
N PRO A 118 -5.49 -15.01 2.21
CA PRO A 118 -5.56 -14.45 3.56
C PRO A 118 -5.16 -12.98 3.59
N VAL A 119 -5.93 -12.18 4.31
CA VAL A 119 -5.72 -10.73 4.46
C VAL A 119 -5.57 -10.35 5.93
N SER A 120 -4.62 -9.47 6.22
CA SER A 120 -4.44 -8.78 7.50
C SER A 120 -4.30 -7.28 7.25
N ILE A 121 -4.70 -6.47 8.23
CA ILE A 121 -4.68 -5.01 8.11
C ILE A 121 -3.97 -4.43 9.34
N ILE A 122 -2.97 -3.59 9.09
CA ILE A 122 -2.41 -2.67 10.08
C ILE A 122 -3.13 -1.34 9.91
N MET A 123 -4.04 -1.05 10.84
CA MET A 123 -4.53 0.30 11.03
C MET A 123 -3.39 1.13 11.65
N VAL A 124 -2.75 1.94 10.81
CA VAL A 124 -1.50 2.64 11.11
C VAL A 124 -1.66 3.57 12.32
N PHE A 125 -2.73 4.37 12.38
CA PHE A 125 -2.96 5.24 13.54
C PHE A 125 -3.11 4.45 14.85
N PRO A 126 -4.06 3.51 15.01
CA PRO A 126 -4.20 2.75 16.25
C PRO A 126 -2.92 2.01 16.65
N ALA A 127 -2.23 1.39 15.69
CA ALA A 127 -0.99 0.65 15.95
C ALA A 127 0.14 1.58 16.43
N TYR A 128 0.32 2.72 15.74
CA TYR A 128 1.32 3.71 16.09
C TYR A 128 1.02 4.35 17.45
N TYR A 129 -0.22 4.78 17.67
CA TYR A 129 -0.64 5.46 18.89
C TYR A 129 -0.47 4.55 20.12
N LYS A 130 -0.87 3.27 20.01
CA LYS A 130 -0.67 2.27 21.07
C LYS A 130 0.80 2.11 21.46
N ARG A 131 1.74 2.26 20.51
CA ARG A 131 3.17 2.06 20.74
C ARG A 131 3.93 3.30 21.19
N TYR A 132 3.54 4.48 20.68
CA TYR A 132 4.34 5.72 20.82
C TYR A 132 3.59 6.92 21.44
N GLY A 133 2.25 6.88 21.54
CA GLY A 133 1.44 7.74 22.40
C GLY A 133 1.42 9.26 22.13
N ARG A 134 1.84 9.76 20.95
CA ARG A 134 1.96 11.22 20.71
C ARG A 134 1.59 11.74 19.32
N PHE A 135 1.56 10.87 18.31
CA PHE A 135 1.31 11.26 16.92
C PHE A 135 0.23 10.36 16.32
N LYS A 136 -0.64 10.97 15.51
CA LYS A 136 -1.70 10.31 14.77
C LYS A 136 -1.34 10.33 13.28
N PRO A 137 -0.64 9.32 12.76
CA PRO A 137 -0.38 9.23 11.33
C PRO A 137 -1.69 9.06 10.57
N LEU A 138 -1.94 9.92 9.58
CA LEU A 138 -3.11 9.83 8.70
C LEU A 138 -2.88 8.90 7.51
N SER A 139 -1.61 8.66 7.18
CA SER A 139 -1.18 7.78 6.09
C SER A 139 -0.04 6.86 6.55
N ALA A 140 0.16 5.74 5.84
CA ALA A 140 1.33 4.91 6.06
C ALA A 140 2.65 5.66 5.77
N GLY A 141 2.61 6.64 4.86
CA GLY A 141 3.74 7.49 4.49
C GLY A 141 4.21 8.46 5.57
N GLU A 142 3.40 8.71 6.61
CA GLU A 142 3.79 9.56 7.74
C GLU A 142 4.60 8.80 8.82
N ILE A 143 4.75 7.48 8.67
CA ILE A 143 5.58 6.68 9.56
C ILE A 143 6.99 6.58 9.00
N ILE A 144 7.98 6.97 9.80
CA ILE A 144 9.40 6.75 9.46
C ILE A 144 9.76 5.25 9.46
N PRO A 145 10.71 4.80 8.61
CA PRO A 145 11.03 3.38 8.41
C PRO A 145 11.31 2.60 9.71
N GLU A 146 12.01 3.20 10.66
CA GLU A 146 12.40 2.58 11.94
C GLU A 146 11.16 2.26 12.78
N LYS A 147 10.12 3.10 12.71
CA LYS A 147 8.88 2.87 13.44
C LYS A 147 8.00 1.85 12.72
N SER A 148 7.96 1.88 11.38
CA SER A 148 7.26 0.87 10.57
C SER A 148 7.78 -0.54 10.85
N SER A 149 9.10 -0.68 10.94
CA SER A 149 9.79 -1.91 11.34
C SER A 149 9.29 -2.50 12.67
N ILE A 150 9.13 -1.65 13.69
CA ILE A 150 8.65 -2.09 15.01
C ILE A 150 7.18 -2.51 14.95
N LEU A 151 6.35 -1.77 14.21
CA LEU A 151 4.93 -2.12 14.04
C LEU A 151 4.77 -3.46 13.32
N LEU A 152 5.64 -3.77 12.36
CA LEU A 152 5.67 -5.07 11.69
C LEU A 152 5.97 -6.22 12.68
N LYS A 153 6.96 -6.04 13.57
CA LYS A 153 7.31 -7.04 14.60
C LYS A 153 6.15 -7.31 15.57
N MET A 154 5.36 -6.30 15.91
CA MET A 154 4.20 -6.47 16.81
C MET A 154 3.08 -7.34 16.23
N GLN A 155 3.00 -7.46 14.90
CA GLN A 155 2.05 -8.35 14.23
C GLN A 155 2.53 -9.82 14.17
N ASN A 156 3.79 -10.07 14.54
CA ASN A 156 4.39 -11.40 14.51
C ASN A 156 5.04 -11.70 15.88
N PRO A 157 4.28 -12.26 16.85
CA PRO A 157 4.77 -12.47 18.22
C PRO A 157 6.04 -13.33 18.33
N PHE A 158 6.38 -14.09 17.28
CA PHE A 158 7.60 -14.90 17.19
C PHE A 158 8.90 -14.08 17.04
N LEU A 159 8.83 -12.79 16.68
CA LEU A 159 10.01 -11.91 16.60
C LEU A 159 10.37 -11.26 17.94
N HIS A 160 9.55 -11.42 18.98
CA HIS A 160 9.82 -10.86 20.31
C HIS A 160 10.66 -11.77 21.23
N GLY A 161 11.12 -12.93 20.73
CA GLY A 161 11.81 -13.95 21.52
C GLY A 161 13.34 -13.86 21.61
N LEU A 162 13.99 -12.81 21.07
CA LEU A 162 15.47 -12.74 21.02
C LEU A 162 16.10 -11.48 21.62
N GLU A 163 15.34 -10.60 22.28
CA GLU A 163 15.89 -9.38 22.93
C GLU A 163 15.47 -9.24 24.40
N LYS A 164 15.30 -10.37 25.09
CA LYS A 164 15.34 -10.41 26.55
C LYS A 164 16.14 -11.64 26.94
N ASP A 165 17.46 -11.46 27.05
CA ASP A 165 18.37 -12.13 27.99
C ASP A 165 19.83 -11.92 27.53
N THR A 166 20.38 -10.75 27.86
CA THR A 166 21.79 -10.52 28.24
C THR A 166 21.89 -9.20 29.00
#